data_AF-D8L7T1-F1
#
_entry.id   AF-D8L7T1-F1
#
_cell.length_a   1.000
_cell.length_b   1.000
_cell.length_c   1.000
_cell.angle_alpha   90.00
_cell.angle_beta   90.00
_cell.angle_gamma   90.00
#
_symmetry.space_group_name_H-M   'P 1'
#
loop_
_entity.id
_entity.type
_entity.pdbx_description
1 polymer ?
#
loop_
_entity_poly.entity_id
_entity_poly.type
_entity_poly.pdbx_seq_one_letter_code
_entity_poly.pdbx_strand_id
1 'polypeptide(L)'
;MNFLNIFFSKLGSIFFLNIFFYLIALILFFFFLFNVKTKYLKSVSQVYYFNNVYFFKFFILVFFLNFAGIPPLVGFFLKFLIFFFFFKTNFIFIFIFLIFNMFTLFFYLNVVKSFVNKKKNLILNSFNFFLKINFNFIFMFNFIYFFILFSFFFLDSFFLIFLNLFF
;
A
#
# COMPACT_ATOMS: atom_id res chain seq x y z
N MET A 1 29.44 -14.97 10.38
CA MET A 1 28.48 -14.01 10.96
C MET A 1 27.26 -14.79 11.43
N ASN A 2 26.94 -14.75 12.72
CA ASN A 2 25.73 -15.40 13.23
C ASN A 2 24.48 -14.77 12.60
N PHE A 3 23.45 -15.57 12.34
CA PHE A 3 22.16 -15.12 11.79
C PHE A 3 21.58 -13.95 12.61
N LEU A 4 21.74 -14.00 13.94
CA LEU A 4 21.40 -12.92 14.88
C LEU A 4 22.10 -11.59 14.56
N ASN A 5 23.39 -11.61 14.19
CA ASN A 5 24.12 -10.37 13.87
C ASN A 5 23.65 -9.74 12.54
N ILE A 6 23.11 -10.54 11.62
CA ILE A 6 22.51 -10.03 10.38
C ILE A 6 21.16 -9.36 10.69
N PHE A 7 20.38 -9.94 11.60
CA PHE A 7 19.11 -9.37 12.06
C PHE A 7 19.30 -8.00 12.72
N PHE A 8 20.31 -7.87 13.59
CA PHE A 8 20.64 -6.62 14.28
C PHE A 8 21.51 -5.65 13.46
N SER A 9 21.85 -6.01 12.22
CA SER A 9 22.59 -5.11 11.35
C SER A 9 21.72 -3.94 10.83
N LYS A 10 22.39 -2.88 10.38
CA LYS A 10 21.76 -1.71 9.72
C LYS A 10 20.90 -2.11 8.52
N LEU A 11 21.28 -3.17 7.81
CA LEU A 11 20.52 -3.77 6.72
C LEU A 11 19.27 -4.48 7.24
N GLY A 12 19.44 -5.36 8.22
CA GLY A 12 18.38 -6.17 8.80
C GLY A 12 17.23 -5.30 9.32
N SER A 13 17.56 -4.24 10.05
CA SER A 13 16.60 -3.25 10.54
C SER A 13 15.77 -2.57 9.44
N ILE A 14 16.40 -2.11 8.35
CA ILE A 14 15.70 -1.52 7.19
C ILE A 14 14.72 -2.54 6.59
N PHE A 15 15.15 -3.81 6.46
CA PHE A 15 14.28 -4.86 5.92
C PHE A 15 13.09 -5.16 6.82
N PHE A 16 13.29 -5.26 8.15
CA PHE A 16 12.17 -5.49 9.09
C PHE A 16 11.17 -4.34 9.08
N LEU A 17 11.67 -3.11 9.02
CA LEU A 17 10.81 -1.94 8.96
C LEU A 17 9.95 -1.96 7.68
N ASN A 18 10.54 -2.32 6.53
CA ASN A 18 9.76 -2.51 5.30
C ASN A 18 8.69 -3.61 5.43
N ILE A 19 9.05 -4.78 5.97
CA ILE A 19 8.10 -5.88 6.18
C ILE A 19 6.94 -5.43 7.09
N PHE A 20 7.24 -4.72 8.18
CA PHE A 20 6.25 -4.25 9.15
C PHE A 20 5.21 -3.31 8.52
N PHE A 21 5.66 -2.28 7.80
CA PHE A 21 4.75 -1.36 7.11
C PHE A 21 3.95 -2.04 6.00
N TYR A 22 4.55 -3.00 5.29
CA TYR A 22 3.85 -3.76 4.26
C TYR A 22 2.77 -4.67 4.85
N LEU A 23 3.03 -5.30 6.00
CA LEU A 23 2.04 -6.10 6.74
C LEU A 23 0.87 -5.25 7.20
N ILE A 24 1.14 -4.07 7.77
CA ILE A 24 0.07 -3.12 8.16
C ILE A 24 -0.81 -2.76 6.97
N ALA A 25 -0.18 -2.40 5.84
CA ALA A 25 -0.91 -2.07 4.62
C ALA A 25 -1.76 -3.25 4.12
N LEU A 26 -1.24 -4.47 4.16
CA LEU A 26 -1.99 -5.68 3.76
C LEU A 26 -3.17 -5.97 4.68
N ILE A 27 -2.98 -5.90 6.00
CA ILE A 27 -4.04 -6.14 6.99
C ILE A 27 -5.19 -5.18 6.74
N LEU A 28 -4.90 -3.90 6.49
CA LEU A 28 -5.92 -2.90 6.22
C LEU A 28 -6.63 -3.16 4.87
N PHE A 29 -5.89 -3.58 3.85
CA PHE A 29 -6.49 -3.89 2.56
C PHE A 29 -7.46 -5.08 2.65
N PHE A 30 -7.05 -6.17 3.31
CA PHE A 30 -7.91 -7.33 3.51
C PHE A 30 -9.11 -6.99 4.40
N PHE A 31 -8.90 -6.22 5.46
CA PHE A 31 -9.98 -5.74 6.32
C PHE A 31 -11.03 -4.96 5.53
N PHE A 32 -10.58 -4.07 4.63
CA PHE A 32 -11.46 -3.37 3.71
C PHE A 32 -12.24 -4.31 2.79
N LEU A 33 -11.56 -5.31 2.20
CA LEU A 33 -12.20 -6.30 1.32
C LEU A 33 -13.25 -7.12 2.05
N PHE A 34 -13.04 -7.49 3.33
CA PHE A 34 -14.04 -8.23 4.12
C PHE A 34 -15.30 -7.42 4.40
N ASN A 35 -15.18 -6.11 4.58
CA ASN A 35 -16.33 -5.25 4.83
C ASN A 35 -17.18 -5.07 3.57
N VAL A 36 -16.56 -5.17 2.40
CA VAL A 36 -17.23 -5.13 1.10
C VAL A 36 -17.96 -6.45 0.82
N LYS A 37 -19.21 -6.40 0.36
CA LYS A 37 -19.93 -7.60 -0.13
C LYS A 37 -19.24 -8.10 -1.42
N THR A 38 -18.27 -8.99 -1.29
CA THR A 38 -17.43 -9.53 -2.37
C THR A 38 -18.16 -10.48 -3.34
N LYS A 39 -19.43 -10.82 -3.07
CA LYS A 39 -20.27 -11.72 -3.90
C LYS A 39 -20.42 -11.31 -5.37
N TYR A 40 -20.08 -10.07 -5.72
CA TYR A 40 -20.24 -9.53 -7.09
C TYR A 40 -18.93 -9.14 -7.78
N LEU A 41 -17.77 -9.37 -7.14
CA LEU A 41 -16.46 -9.08 -7.71
C LEU A 41 -15.94 -10.32 -8.45
N LYS A 42 -16.22 -10.43 -9.75
CA LYS A 42 -15.60 -11.47 -10.60
C LYS A 42 -14.12 -11.17 -10.90
N SER A 43 -13.70 -9.91 -10.76
CA SER A 43 -12.31 -9.48 -10.92
C SER A 43 -12.01 -8.21 -10.11
N VAL A 44 -10.74 -7.98 -9.76
CA VAL A 44 -10.28 -6.73 -9.09
C VAL A 44 -10.66 -5.48 -9.90
N SER A 45 -10.69 -5.61 -11.23
CA SER A 45 -11.12 -4.57 -12.16
C SER A 45 -12.63 -4.28 -12.14
N GLN A 46 -13.41 -4.93 -11.28
CA GLN A 46 -14.84 -4.71 -11.03
C GLN A 46 -15.17 -3.94 -9.76
N VAL A 47 -14.16 -3.52 -9.00
CA VAL A 47 -14.34 -2.62 -7.83
C VAL A 47 -14.90 -1.24 -8.25
N TYR A 48 -15.04 -0.94 -9.55
CA TYR A 48 -15.81 0.23 -10.03
C TYR A 48 -17.30 0.19 -9.68
N TYR A 49 -17.89 -0.98 -9.37
CA TYR A 49 -19.31 -1.05 -8.98
C TYR A 49 -19.59 -0.36 -7.63
N PHE A 50 -18.56 -0.01 -6.84
CA PHE A 50 -18.70 0.83 -5.62
C PHE A 50 -18.93 2.32 -5.92
N ASN A 51 -19.32 2.66 -7.15
CA ASN A 51 -19.37 4.01 -7.72
C ASN A 51 -20.24 5.00 -6.93
N ASN A 52 -21.15 4.53 -6.09
CA ASN A 52 -22.07 5.40 -5.35
C ASN A 52 -21.43 6.08 -4.14
N VAL A 53 -20.22 5.68 -3.71
CA VAL A 53 -19.53 6.33 -2.58
C VAL A 53 -18.13 6.78 -3.01
N TYR A 54 -18.00 8.07 -3.33
CA TYR A 54 -16.73 8.70 -3.74
C TYR A 54 -15.56 8.38 -2.79
N PHE A 55 -15.85 8.26 -1.49
CA PHE A 55 -14.85 7.93 -0.46
C PHE A 55 -14.24 6.53 -0.61
N PHE A 56 -15.02 5.52 -1.02
CA PHE A 56 -14.49 4.16 -1.24
C PHE A 56 -13.53 4.15 -2.43
N LYS A 57 -13.89 4.84 -3.51
CA LYS A 57 -13.06 4.93 -4.71
C LYS A 57 -11.71 5.60 -4.40
N PHE A 58 -11.73 6.67 -3.62
CA PHE A 58 -10.51 7.35 -3.17
C PHE A 58 -9.63 6.41 -2.34
N PHE A 59 -10.21 5.69 -1.39
CA PHE A 59 -9.47 4.75 -0.55
C PHE A 59 -8.74 3.67 -1.36
N ILE A 60 -9.45 2.95 -2.21
CA ILE A 60 -8.88 1.91 -3.09
C ILE A 60 -7.77 2.49 -3.98
N LEU A 61 -7.98 3.69 -4.51
CA LEU A 61 -6.99 4.35 -5.34
C LEU A 61 -5.71 4.61 -4.54
N VAL A 62 -5.80 5.21 -3.36
CA VAL A 62 -4.62 5.47 -2.51
C VAL A 62 -3.93 4.17 -2.10
N PHE A 63 -4.67 3.09 -1.82
CA PHE A 63 -4.10 1.77 -1.53
C PHE A 63 -3.22 1.23 -2.65
N PHE A 64 -3.75 1.19 -3.87
CA PHE A 64 -3.01 0.68 -5.01
C PHE A 64 -1.81 1.58 -5.36
N LEU A 65 -1.92 2.89 -5.16
CA LEU A 65 -0.80 3.81 -5.32
C LEU A 65 0.28 3.58 -4.24
N ASN A 66 -0.10 3.24 -3.00
CA ASN A 66 0.84 2.94 -1.92
C ASN A 66 1.64 1.66 -2.22
N PHE A 67 0.96 0.61 -2.69
CA PHE A 67 1.61 -0.64 -3.11
C PHE A 67 2.48 -0.47 -4.37
N ALA A 68 2.07 0.41 -5.30
CA ALA A 68 2.91 0.78 -6.44
C ALA A 68 4.20 1.48 -6.01
N GLY A 69 4.18 2.20 -4.88
CA GLY A 69 5.31 2.97 -4.38
C GLY A 69 5.51 4.26 -5.18
N ILE A 70 4.44 5.05 -5.32
CA ILE A 70 4.49 6.35 -6.00
C ILE A 70 4.91 7.44 -5.01
N PRO A 71 5.75 8.42 -5.42
CA PRO A 71 6.29 9.47 -4.53
C PRO A 71 5.18 10.46 -4.16
N PRO A 72 4.43 10.22 -3.07
CA PRO A 72 4.66 10.75 -1.72
C PRO A 72 4.27 9.76 -0.60
N LEU A 73 4.07 8.48 -0.94
CA LEU A 73 3.51 7.45 -0.08
C LEU A 73 4.58 6.66 0.65
N VAL A 74 4.24 6.06 1.79
CA VAL A 74 5.15 5.24 2.60
C VAL A 74 5.80 4.12 1.79
N GLY A 75 5.05 3.46 0.90
CA GLY A 75 5.58 2.39 0.05
C GLY A 75 6.70 2.82 -0.90
N PHE A 76 6.76 4.09 -1.30
CA PHE A 76 7.88 4.63 -2.07
C PHE A 76 9.13 4.73 -1.20
N PHE A 77 8.99 5.33 -0.02
CA PHE A 77 10.12 5.58 0.89
C PHE A 77 10.80 4.29 1.36
N LEU A 78 10.02 3.24 1.63
CA LEU A 78 10.57 1.94 2.02
C LEU A 78 11.42 1.31 0.92
N LYS A 79 10.92 1.34 -0.33
CA LYS A 79 11.67 0.84 -1.50
C LYS A 79 12.90 1.71 -1.78
N PHE A 80 12.77 3.03 -1.59
CA PHE A 80 13.85 3.97 -1.77
C PHE A 80 14.99 3.78 -0.75
N LEU A 81 14.67 3.50 0.52
CA LEU A 81 15.66 3.20 1.56
C LEU A 81 16.48 1.94 1.23
N ILE A 82 15.81 0.89 0.76
CA ILE A 82 16.45 -0.36 0.32
C ILE A 82 17.35 -0.10 -0.89
N PHE A 83 16.85 0.67 -1.86
CA PHE A 83 17.63 1.09 -3.02
C PHE A 83 18.89 1.85 -2.61
N PHE A 84 18.78 2.83 -1.72
CA PHE A 84 19.92 3.63 -1.24
C PHE A 84 20.98 2.78 -0.55
N PHE A 85 20.57 1.74 0.19
CA PHE A 85 21.52 0.84 0.84
C PHE A 85 22.24 -0.06 -0.18
N PHE A 86 21.49 -0.68 -1.10
CA PHE A 86 22.07 -1.54 -2.14
C PHE A 86 22.92 -0.78 -3.15
N PHE A 87 22.66 0.52 -3.34
CA PHE A 87 23.49 1.41 -4.15
C PHE A 87 24.95 1.42 -3.72
N LYS A 88 25.22 1.20 -2.43
CA LYS A 88 26.58 1.18 -1.86
C LYS A 88 27.25 -0.19 -1.93
N THR A 89 26.50 -1.26 -2.19
CA THR A 89 27.02 -2.63 -2.08
C THR A 89 27.24 -3.27 -3.45
N ASN A 90 26.21 -3.40 -4.28
CA ASN A 90 26.30 -4.18 -5.53
C ASN A 90 25.33 -3.68 -6.61
N PHE A 91 25.85 -3.28 -7.77
CA PHE A 91 25.05 -2.77 -8.89
C PHE A 91 24.12 -3.81 -9.54
N ILE A 92 24.51 -5.09 -9.62
CA ILE A 92 23.66 -6.14 -10.23
C ILE A 92 22.30 -6.27 -9.49
N PHE A 93 22.31 -6.25 -8.16
CA PHE A 93 21.09 -6.40 -7.36
C PHE A 93 20.13 -5.22 -7.56
N ILE A 94 20.67 -4.04 -7.82
CA ILE A 94 19.89 -2.84 -8.09
C ILE A 94 19.11 -2.97 -9.39
N PHE A 95 19.75 -3.44 -10.46
CA PHE A 95 19.08 -3.63 -11.75
C PHE A 95 17.93 -4.62 -11.65
N ILE A 96 18.16 -5.75 -10.98
CA ILE A 96 17.12 -6.76 -10.74
C ILE A 96 15.96 -6.14 -9.94
N PHE A 97 16.27 -5.41 -8.85
CA PHE A 97 15.27 -4.74 -8.01
C PHE A 97 14.45 -3.69 -8.78
N LEU A 98 15.08 -2.91 -9.66
CA LEU A 98 14.42 -1.91 -10.49
C LEU A 98 13.46 -2.57 -11.50
N ILE A 99 13.89 -3.64 -12.17
CA ILE A 99 13.07 -4.36 -13.14
C ILE A 99 11.81 -4.91 -12.45
N PHE A 100 11.96 -5.59 -11.32
CA PHE A 100 10.83 -6.09 -10.56
C PHE A 100 9.90 -4.96 -10.09
N ASN A 101 10.46 -3.84 -9.61
CA ASN A 101 9.63 -2.69 -9.23
C ASN A 101 8.83 -2.12 -10.40
N MET A 102 9.45 -1.98 -11.59
CA MET A 102 8.74 -1.50 -12.78
C MET A 102 7.59 -2.43 -13.18
N PHE A 103 7.79 -3.74 -13.12
CA PHE A 103 6.70 -4.70 -13.33
C PHE A 103 5.57 -4.51 -12.32
N THR A 104 5.87 -4.43 -11.03
CA THR A 104 4.83 -4.22 -10.00
C THR A 104 4.07 -2.91 -10.20
N LEU A 105 4.78 -1.83 -10.54
CA LEU A 105 4.22 -0.52 -10.79
C LEU A 105 3.25 -0.55 -11.99
N PHE A 106 3.61 -1.23 -13.07
CA PHE A 106 2.74 -1.41 -14.23
C PHE A 106 1.43 -2.13 -13.87
N PHE A 107 1.50 -3.24 -13.13
CA PHE A 107 0.30 -3.98 -12.72
C PHE A 107 -0.64 -3.13 -11.84
N TYR A 108 -0.10 -2.43 -10.85
CA TYR A 108 -0.91 -1.60 -9.97
C TYR A 108 -1.53 -0.39 -10.68
N LEU A 109 -0.78 0.28 -11.57
CA LEU A 109 -1.30 1.40 -12.35
C LEU A 109 -2.40 0.96 -13.33
N ASN A 110 -2.30 -0.22 -13.93
CA ASN A 110 -3.36 -0.74 -14.80
C ASN A 110 -4.67 -0.96 -14.04
N VAL A 111 -4.58 -1.44 -12.79
CA VAL A 111 -5.74 -1.57 -11.91
C VAL A 111 -6.35 -0.20 -11.62
N VAL A 112 -5.52 0.80 -11.26
CA VAL A 112 -5.98 2.19 -11.03
C VAL A 112 -6.63 2.80 -12.27
N LYS A 113 -6.01 2.63 -13.45
CA LYS A 113 -6.55 3.11 -14.74
C LYS A 113 -7.94 2.55 -15.02
N SER A 114 -8.18 1.28 -14.67
CA SER A 114 -9.48 0.63 -14.84
C SER A 114 -10.58 1.24 -13.97
N PHE A 115 -10.22 1.84 -12.82
CA PHE A 115 -11.16 2.55 -11.93
C PHE A 115 -11.47 3.98 -12.37
N VAL A 116 -10.50 4.67 -12.97
CA VAL A 116 -10.67 6.06 -13.38
C VAL A 116 -11.40 6.16 -14.71
N ASN A 117 -11.06 5.32 -15.69
CA ASN A 117 -11.50 5.49 -17.08
C ASN A 117 -12.87 4.88 -17.44
N LYS A 118 -13.51 4.08 -16.57
CA LYS A 118 -14.81 3.47 -16.91
C LYS A 118 -15.95 4.49 -16.87
N LYS A 119 -16.56 4.73 -18.04
CA LYS A 119 -17.70 5.62 -18.26
C LYS A 119 -18.93 5.15 -17.47
N LYS A 120 -19.70 6.15 -17.02
CA LYS A 120 -20.98 6.16 -16.29
C LYS A 120 -22.12 5.25 -16.80
N ASN A 121 -21.92 4.36 -17.78
CA ASN A 121 -23.03 3.75 -18.53
C ASN A 121 -23.76 2.57 -17.85
N LEU A 122 -23.66 2.42 -16.53
CA LEU A 122 -24.50 1.50 -15.74
C LEU A 122 -25.11 2.24 -14.55
N ILE A 123 -25.69 3.42 -14.80
CA ILE A 123 -26.46 4.21 -13.82
C ILE A 123 -27.86 3.61 -13.56
N LEU A 124 -28.30 2.61 -14.32
CA LEU A 124 -29.61 2.00 -14.14
C LEU A 124 -29.52 0.78 -13.21
N ASN A 125 -30.11 0.94 -12.01
CA ASN A 125 -30.51 -0.11 -11.06
C ASN A 125 -29.54 -0.61 -9.98
N SER A 126 -28.90 0.28 -9.22
CA SER A 126 -28.22 -0.16 -7.98
C SER A 126 -28.41 0.75 -6.76
N PHE A 127 -29.49 1.55 -6.74
CA PHE A 127 -29.85 2.36 -5.57
C PHE A 127 -30.07 1.54 -4.27
N ASN A 128 -30.28 0.22 -4.36
CA ASN A 128 -30.38 -0.68 -3.20
C ASN A 128 -29.14 -1.56 -2.94
N PHE A 129 -28.02 -1.36 -3.65
CA PHE A 129 -26.79 -2.16 -3.45
C PHE A 129 -25.93 -1.65 -2.29
N PHE A 130 -26.57 -1.07 -1.27
CA PHE A 130 -25.84 -0.44 -0.19
C PHE A 130 -25.17 -1.49 0.70
N LEU A 131 -23.88 -1.26 0.85
CA LEU A 131 -23.00 -1.76 1.89
C LEU A 131 -23.81 -1.94 3.18
N LYS A 132 -23.78 -3.15 3.76
CA LYS A 132 -24.26 -3.35 5.13
C LYS A 132 -23.13 -2.92 6.07
N ILE A 133 -22.67 -1.69 5.91
CA ILE A 133 -21.52 -1.13 6.63
C ILE A 133 -21.98 0.20 7.19
N ASN A 134 -21.79 0.39 8.49
CA ASN A 134 -22.01 1.67 9.13
C ASN A 134 -21.07 2.72 8.53
N PHE A 135 -21.61 3.85 8.08
CA PHE A 135 -20.83 4.98 7.57
C PHE A 135 -19.71 5.41 8.55
N ASN A 136 -19.98 5.40 9.86
CA ASN A 136 -18.97 5.68 10.88
C ASN A 136 -17.77 4.73 10.83
N PHE A 137 -18.01 3.45 10.53
CA PHE A 137 -16.95 2.45 10.48
C PHE A 137 -15.98 2.71 9.32
N ILE A 138 -16.52 3.08 8.16
CA ILE A 138 -15.75 3.46 6.97
C ILE A 138 -14.93 4.72 7.24
N PHE A 139 -15.53 5.69 7.93
CA PHE A 139 -14.86 6.94 8.25
C PHE A 139 -13.66 6.72 9.19
N MET A 140 -13.84 5.93 10.25
CA MET A 140 -12.76 5.56 11.18
C MET A 140 -11.63 4.82 10.47
N PHE A 141 -11.95 3.93 9.54
CA PHE A 141 -10.96 3.18 8.77
C PHE A 141 -10.12 4.08 7.86
N ASN A 142 -10.76 5.02 7.17
CA ASN A 142 -10.08 6.01 6.34
C ASN A 142 -9.19 6.93 7.16
N PHE A 143 -9.64 7.32 8.36
CA PHE A 143 -8.85 8.13 9.28
C PHE A 143 -7.56 7.40 9.67
N ILE A 144 -7.65 6.12 10.05
CA ILE A 144 -6.47 5.28 10.35
C ILE A 144 -5.52 5.22 9.15
N TYR A 145 -6.05 5.04 7.93
CA TYR A 145 -5.21 4.97 6.75
C TYR A 145 -4.52 6.30 6.40
N PHE A 146 -5.20 7.42 6.62
CA PHE A 146 -4.60 8.75 6.50
C PHE A 146 -3.40 8.89 7.44
N PHE A 147 -3.51 8.47 8.71
CA PHE A 147 -2.36 8.47 9.63
C PHE A 147 -1.21 7.59 9.14
N ILE A 148 -1.52 6.42 8.56
CA ILE A 148 -0.49 5.54 8.00
C ILE A 148 0.21 6.18 6.81
N LEU A 149 -0.52 6.92 5.99
CA LEU A 149 0.04 7.68 4.87
C LEU A 149 1.03 8.76 5.34
N PHE A 150 0.68 9.46 6.43
CA PHE A 150 1.53 10.49 7.05
C PHE A 150 2.61 9.93 7.98
N SER A 151 2.60 8.62 8.28
CA SER A 151 3.62 7.98 9.12
C SER A 151 5.04 8.12 8.55
N PHE A 152 5.17 8.47 7.27
CA PHE A 152 6.45 8.86 6.68
C PHE A 152 7.16 10.00 7.44
N PHE A 153 6.44 10.99 7.97
CA PHE A 153 7.08 12.10 8.70
C PHE A 153 7.76 11.65 9.99
N PHE A 154 7.30 10.54 10.58
CA PHE A 154 7.90 9.95 11.77
C PHE A 154 8.96 8.90 11.44
N LEU A 155 9.14 8.56 10.16
CA LEU A 155 10.00 7.47 9.72
C LEU A 155 11.46 7.78 10.05
N ASP A 156 11.89 9.04 9.97
CA ASP A 156 13.25 9.46 10.36
C ASP A 156 13.50 9.25 11.86
N SER A 157 12.56 9.67 12.72
CA SER A 157 12.66 9.46 14.17
C SER A 157 12.58 7.98 14.56
N PHE A 158 11.71 7.20 13.90
CA PHE A 158 11.66 5.75 14.09
C PHE A 158 12.96 5.09 13.64
N PHE A 159 13.52 5.52 12.51
CA PHE A 159 14.77 5.01 11.97
C PHE A 159 15.93 5.28 12.94
N LEU A 160 15.99 6.49 13.52
CA LEU A 160 17.00 6.89 14.50
C LEU A 160 16.89 6.14 15.83
N ILE A 161 15.66 5.94 16.34
CA ILE A 161 15.39 5.14 17.55
C ILE A 161 15.74 3.67 17.30
N PHE A 162 15.37 3.12 16.15
CA PHE A 162 15.67 1.73 15.80
C PHE A 162 17.17 1.50 15.59
N LEU A 163 17.87 2.48 15.01
CA LEU A 163 19.32 2.47 14.88
C LEU A 163 20.04 2.49 16.23
N ASN A 164 19.60 3.33 17.16
CA ASN A 164 20.19 3.42 18.51
C ASN A 164 19.81 2.25 19.44
N LEU A 165 18.77 1.47 19.12
CA LEU A 165 18.39 0.28 19.90
C LEU A 165 19.21 -0.96 19.54
N PHE A 166 19.81 -0.98 18.34
CA PHE A 166 20.53 -2.16 17.81
C PHE A 166 22.03 -1.92 17.52
N PHE A 167 22.51 -0.70 17.69
CA PHE A 167 23.92 -0.31 17.70
C PHE A 167 24.26 0.46 18.97
#